data_AF-A0A1U7NJQ6-F1
#
_entry.id   AF-A0A1U7NJQ6-F1
#
_cell.length_a   1.000
_cell.length_b   1.000
_cell.length_c   1.000
_cell.angle_alpha   90.00
_cell.angle_beta   90.00
_cell.angle_gamma   90.00
#
_symmetry.space_group_name_H-M   'P 1'
#
loop_
_entity.id
_entity.type
_entity.pdbx_description
1 polymer ?
#
loop_
_entity_poly.entity_id
_entity_poly.type
_entity_poly.pdbx_seq_one_letter_code
_entity_poly.pdbx_strand_id
1 'polypeptide(L)'
;MYSLDEYMKTFSQDMSSNEIILPDYSSLDLGLAPLSYLRYTSYIYDASGNQLGTVTLDAETAIIGGRPQFVYDKCYLGHPSAYNGWPCVDSSLSFSGDRIVVYATFSNGYFQQSGSAVFYPQ
;
A
#
# COMPACT_ATOMS: atom_id res chain seq x y z
N MET A 1 -6.16 -13.97 4.97
CA MET A 1 -5.06 -12.99 4.87
C MET A 1 -4.26 -13.44 3.67
N TYR A 2 -4.32 -12.68 2.57
CA TYR A 2 -3.69 -13.05 1.30
C TYR A 2 -2.29 -12.45 1.24
N SER A 3 -1.35 -13.11 0.58
CA SER A 3 -0.09 -12.46 0.23
C SER A 3 -0.35 -11.31 -0.74
N LEU A 4 0.56 -10.33 -0.80
CA LEU A 4 0.40 -9.21 -1.73
C LEU A 4 0.34 -9.71 -3.19
N ASP A 5 1.07 -10.77 -3.52
CA ASP A 5 1.03 -11.45 -4.82
C ASP A 5 -0.33 -12.09 -5.12
N GLU A 6 -0.96 -12.72 -4.11
CA GLU A 6 -2.30 -13.29 -4.25
C GLU A 6 -3.36 -12.19 -4.42
N TYR A 7 -3.20 -11.06 -3.74
CA TYR A 7 -4.09 -9.91 -3.90
C TYR A 7 -3.96 -9.29 -5.30
N MET A 8 -2.72 -9.04 -5.75
CA MET A 8 -2.45 -8.51 -7.09
C MET A 8 -2.97 -9.44 -8.17
N LYS A 9 -2.79 -10.77 -8.06
CA LYS A 9 -3.34 -11.72 -9.05
C LYS A 9 -4.88 -11.74 -9.10
N THR A 10 -5.53 -11.52 -7.97
CA THR A 10 -6.99 -11.62 -7.87
C THR A 10 -7.69 -10.35 -8.38
N PHE A 11 -7.04 -9.18 -8.29
CA PHE A 11 -7.63 -7.88 -8.60
C PHE A 11 -6.95 -7.11 -9.75
N SER A 12 -5.88 -7.64 -10.36
CA SER A 12 -5.18 -7.01 -11.51
C SER A 12 -5.83 -7.27 -12.88
N GLN A 13 -7.03 -7.85 -12.96
CA GLN A 13 -7.63 -8.24 -14.24
C GLN A 13 -8.00 -7.09 -15.19
N ASP A 14 -7.75 -5.82 -14.85
CA ASP A 14 -8.08 -4.69 -15.73
C ASP A 14 -6.97 -3.61 -15.88
N MET A 15 -5.69 -3.95 -15.67
CA MET A 15 -4.60 -3.05 -16.09
C MET A 15 -3.87 -3.60 -17.31
N SER A 16 -4.37 -3.23 -18.50
CA SER A 16 -3.70 -3.49 -19.75
C SER A 16 -2.35 -2.77 -19.79
N SER A 17 -1.28 -3.54 -19.97
CA SER A 17 -0.15 -3.21 -20.83
C SER A 17 0.55 -1.87 -20.55
N ASN A 18 1.19 -1.74 -19.40
CA ASN A 18 2.45 -0.99 -19.31
C ASN A 18 3.38 -1.81 -18.43
N GLU A 19 4.49 -2.27 -19.00
CA GLU A 19 5.51 -3.09 -18.34
C GLU A 19 5.83 -2.49 -16.96
N ILE A 20 5.40 -3.18 -15.90
CA ILE A 20 5.97 -2.99 -14.58
C ILE A 20 7.38 -3.55 -14.69
N ILE A 21 8.35 -2.67 -14.93
CA ILE A 21 9.76 -2.99 -14.75
C ILE A 21 9.93 -3.19 -13.24
N LEU A 22 9.75 -4.43 -12.80
CA LEU A 22 10.14 -4.85 -11.46
C LEU A 22 11.66 -4.70 -11.38
N PRO A 23 12.19 -3.90 -10.44
CA PRO A 23 13.64 -3.77 -10.33
C PRO A 23 14.24 -5.14 -9.97
N ASP A 24 15.32 -5.51 -10.65
CA ASP A 24 16.05 -6.75 -10.37
C ASP A 24 16.81 -6.58 -9.05
N TYR A 25 16.24 -7.16 -7.98
CA TYR A 25 16.80 -7.14 -6.64
C TYR A 25 17.63 -8.40 -6.32
N SER A 26 17.91 -9.25 -7.31
CA SER A 26 18.69 -10.49 -7.13
C SER A 26 20.14 -10.27 -6.67
N SER A 27 20.63 -9.02 -6.70
CA SER A 27 21.96 -8.64 -6.22
C SER A 27 21.98 -7.92 -4.86
N LEU A 28 20.85 -7.77 -4.17
CA LEU A 28 20.84 -7.15 -2.84
C LEU A 28 21.27 -8.16 -1.77
N ASP A 29 22.51 -8.01 -1.31
CA ASP A 29 23.01 -8.65 -0.10
C ASP A 29 22.19 -8.16 1.10
N LEU A 30 21.12 -8.89 1.43
CA LEU A 30 20.29 -8.71 2.63
C LEU A 30 21.09 -8.94 3.94
N GLY A 31 22.37 -9.29 3.86
CA GLY A 31 23.18 -9.73 4.99
C GLY A 31 23.53 -8.67 6.05
N LEU A 32 23.30 -7.38 5.82
CA LEU A 32 23.76 -6.33 6.76
C LEU A 32 22.83 -5.12 6.97
N ALA A 33 21.67 -5.04 6.31
CA ALA A 33 20.73 -3.96 6.59
C ALA A 33 19.94 -4.29 7.87
N PRO A 34 19.88 -3.41 8.88
CA PRO A 34 19.02 -3.63 10.04
C PRO A 34 17.56 -3.63 9.57
N LEU A 35 16.89 -4.75 9.75
CA LEU A 35 15.49 -4.93 9.39
C LEU A 35 14.61 -4.59 10.58
N SER A 36 13.54 -3.82 10.33
CA SER A 36 12.55 -3.47 11.35
C SER A 36 11.16 -3.83 10.87
N TYR A 37 10.44 -4.62 11.65
CA TYR A 37 9.03 -4.92 11.40
C TYR A 37 8.15 -3.90 12.11
N LEU A 38 7.34 -3.17 11.34
CA LEU A 38 6.55 -2.05 11.83
C LEU A 38 5.12 -2.15 11.29
N ARG A 39 4.16 -1.85 12.17
CA ARG A 39 2.77 -1.60 11.79
C ARG A 39 2.56 -0.10 11.70
N TYR A 40 2.19 0.36 10.52
CA TYR A 40 1.81 1.74 10.26
C TYR A 40 0.30 1.85 10.18
N THR A 41 -0.24 2.96 10.67
CA THR A 41 -1.65 3.32 10.50
C THR A 41 -1.69 4.72 9.89
N SER A 42 -2.45 4.87 8.82
CA SER A 42 -2.64 6.16 8.15
C SER A 42 -4.12 6.40 7.86
N TYR A 43 -4.46 7.67 7.69
CA TYR A 43 -5.80 8.13 7.34
C TYR A 43 -5.91 8.30 5.83
N ILE A 44 -7.04 7.88 5.27
CA ILE A 44 -7.36 8.06 3.87
C ILE A 44 -8.06 9.40 3.73
N TYR A 45 -7.53 10.29 2.89
CA TYR A 45 -8.11 11.59 2.60
C TYR A 45 -8.56 11.70 1.15
N ASP A 46 -9.67 12.38 0.91
CA ASP A 46 -10.06 12.80 -0.44
C ASP A 46 -9.25 14.03 -0.91
N ALA A 47 -9.46 14.43 -2.16
CA ALA A 47 -8.78 15.60 -2.75
C ALA A 47 -9.14 16.94 -2.07
N SER A 48 -10.21 16.98 -1.28
CA SER A 48 -10.64 18.17 -0.52
C SER A 48 -10.09 18.18 0.91
N GLY A 49 -9.37 17.12 1.32
CA GLY A 49 -8.83 16.96 2.67
C GLY A 49 -9.80 16.35 3.68
N ASN A 50 -10.95 15.82 3.25
CA ASN A 50 -11.86 15.12 4.15
C ASN A 50 -11.36 13.72 4.45
N GLN A 51 -11.39 13.32 5.73
CA GLN A 51 -11.04 11.97 6.14
C GLN A 51 -12.14 10.98 5.75
N LEU A 52 -11.79 9.98 4.94
CA LEU A 52 -12.69 8.92 4.52
C LEU A 52 -12.58 7.67 5.40
N GLY A 53 -11.39 7.36 5.89
CA GLY A 53 -11.19 6.17 6.70
C GLY A 53 -9.77 6.02 7.20
N THR A 54 -9.46 4.84 7.73
CA THR A 54 -8.12 4.44 8.14
C THR A 54 -7.71 3.18 7.39
N VAL A 55 -6.40 3.02 7.21
CA VAL A 55 -5.81 1.80 6.70
C VAL A 55 -4.52 1.50 7.44
N THR A 56 -4.28 0.22 7.66
CA THR A 56 -3.07 -0.28 8.33
C THR A 56 -2.15 -0.95 7.32
N LEU A 57 -0.85 -0.73 7.44
CA LEU A 57 0.19 -1.37 6.67
C LEU A 57 1.13 -2.09 7.62
N ASP A 58 1.23 -3.41 7.50
CA ASP A 58 2.27 -4.20 8.15
C ASP A 58 3.44 -4.32 7.18
N ALA A 59 4.61 -3.80 7.53
CA ALA A 59 5.75 -3.77 6.63
C ALA A 59 7.08 -4.00 7.34
N GLU A 60 8.05 -4.48 6.57
CA GLU A 60 9.46 -4.53 6.96
C GLU A 60 10.22 -3.42 6.25
N THR A 61 11.11 -2.74 6.98
CA THR A 61 11.97 -1.69 6.42
C THR A 61 13.43 -2.08 6.50
N ALA A 62 14.22 -1.61 5.54
CA ALA A 62 15.66 -1.78 5.48
C ALA A 62 16.35 -0.43 5.25
N ILE A 63 17.59 -0.28 5.73
CA ILE A 63 18.42 0.89 5.40
C ILE A 63 19.21 0.61 4.12
N ILE A 64 18.86 1.30 3.04
CA ILE A 64 19.53 1.17 1.73
C ILE A 64 20.15 2.52 1.37
N GLY A 65 21.47 2.55 1.15
CA GLY A 65 22.19 3.80 0.84
C GLY A 65 22.08 4.86 1.94
N GLY A 66 21.91 4.44 3.20
CA GLY A 66 21.74 5.33 4.36
C GLY A 66 20.32 5.88 4.55
N ARG A 67 19.32 5.39 3.80
CA ARG A 67 17.91 5.81 3.93
C ARG A 67 17.00 4.61 4.21
N PRO A 68 16.03 4.73 5.12
CA PRO A 68 14.97 3.74 5.29
C PRO A 68 14.17 3.56 3.99
N GLN A 69 13.93 2.32 3.60
CA GLN A 69 13.12 1.92 2.46
C GLN A 69 12.23 0.74 2.83
N PHE A 70 11.06 0.63 2.20
CA PHE A 70 10.18 -0.52 2.39
C PHE A 70 10.72 -1.75 1.64
N VAL A 71 10.61 -2.91 2.27
CA VAL A 71 10.85 -4.21 1.61
C VAL A 71 9.53 -4.70 1.03
N TYR A 72 9.38 -4.63 -0.29
CA TYR A 72 8.09 -4.81 -0.96
C TYR A 72 7.44 -6.18 -0.72
N ASP A 73 8.20 -7.26 -0.81
CA ASP A 73 7.72 -8.64 -0.59
C ASP A 73 7.26 -8.91 0.87
N LYS A 74 7.47 -7.94 1.76
CA LYS A 74 7.16 -8.01 3.18
C LYS A 74 6.12 -6.98 3.61
N CYS A 75 5.44 -6.34 2.65
CA CYS A 75 4.36 -5.40 2.91
C CYS A 75 3.00 -6.10 2.79
N TYR A 76 2.14 -5.92 3.80
CA TYR A 76 0.78 -6.45 3.85
C TYR A 76 -0.19 -5.32 4.19
N LEU A 77 -1.15 -5.09 3.30
CA LEU A 77 -2.18 -4.09 3.49
C LEU A 77 -3.37 -4.69 4.26
N GLY A 78 -3.76 -4.04 5.36
CA GLY A 78 -5.03 -4.31 6.03
C GLY A 78 -6.22 -3.74 5.26
N HIS A 79 -7.41 -4.29 5.46
CA HIS A 79 -8.60 -3.78 4.78
C HIS A 79 -8.96 -2.36 5.28
N PRO A 80 -9.20 -1.38 4.39
CA PRO A 80 -9.61 -0.04 4.80
C PRO A 80 -10.89 -0.06 5.64
N SER A 81 -10.97 0.81 6.64
CA SER A 81 -12.19 0.99 7.44
C SER A 81 -13.32 1.57 6.61
N ALA A 82 -14.57 1.22 6.88
CA ALA A 82 -15.73 1.82 6.21
C ALA A 82 -15.83 3.35 6.44
N TYR A 83 -16.22 4.09 5.39
CA TYR A 83 -16.48 5.54 5.44
C TYR A 83 -17.98 5.79 5.61
N ASN A 84 -18.45 6.40 6.70
CA ASN A 84 -19.89 6.65 6.91
C ASN A 84 -20.79 5.42 6.67
N GLY A 85 -20.30 4.23 7.02
CA GLY A 85 -20.98 2.95 6.77
C GLY A 85 -20.89 2.44 5.32
N TRP A 86 -20.21 3.15 4.43
CA TRP A 86 -19.94 2.73 3.06
C TRP A 86 -18.73 1.79 3.07
N PRO A 87 -18.88 0.53 2.66
CA PRO A 87 -17.74 -0.38 2.57
C PRO A 87 -16.72 0.11 1.55
N CYS A 88 -15.46 -0.26 1.78
CA CYS A 88 -14.44 -0.18 0.74
C CYS A 88 -14.79 -1.21 -0.34
N VAL A 89 -14.96 -0.74 -1.58
CA VAL A 89 -15.31 -1.58 -2.72
C VAL A 89 -14.12 -1.81 -3.66
N ASP A 90 -13.13 -0.93 -3.60
CA ASP A 90 -11.89 -1.07 -4.35
C ASP A 90 -10.73 -0.44 -3.57
N SER A 91 -9.55 -1.04 -3.67
CA SER A 91 -8.32 -0.50 -3.12
C SER A 91 -7.11 -0.97 -3.92
N SER A 92 -6.16 -0.06 -4.15
CA SER A 92 -4.92 -0.36 -4.87
C SER A 92 -3.72 0.29 -4.21
N LEU A 93 -2.52 -0.13 -4.63
CA LEU A 93 -1.26 0.24 -4.03
C LEU A 93 -0.30 0.75 -5.11
N SER A 94 0.45 1.80 -4.79
CA SER A 94 1.59 2.26 -5.58
C SER A 94 2.83 2.33 -4.71
N PHE A 95 3.92 1.78 -5.24
CA PHE A 95 5.18 1.62 -4.54
C PHE A 95 6.25 2.57 -5.11
N SER A 96 6.98 3.21 -4.20
CA SER A 96 8.23 3.94 -4.45
C SER A 96 9.17 3.57 -3.31
N GLY A 97 10.48 3.43 -3.52
CA GLY A 97 11.39 2.82 -2.50
C GLY A 97 11.24 3.44 -1.10
N ASP A 98 10.92 4.73 -1.08
CA ASP A 98 10.76 5.57 0.09
C ASP A 98 9.29 5.78 0.53
N ARG A 99 8.28 5.31 -0.21
CA ARG A 99 6.88 5.47 0.16
C ARG A 99 5.93 4.43 -0.43
N ILE A 100 4.84 4.17 0.29
CA ILE A 100 3.71 3.39 -0.22
C ILE A 100 2.49 4.30 -0.23
N VAL A 101 1.79 4.34 -1.36
CA VAL A 101 0.51 5.05 -1.50
C VAL A 101 -0.59 4.01 -1.62
N VAL A 102 -1.61 4.13 -0.78
CA VAL A 102 -2.83 3.34 -0.84
C VAL A 102 -3.91 4.22 -1.44
N TYR A 103 -4.58 3.74 -2.47
CA TYR A 103 -5.80 4.32 -3.00
C TYR A 103 -6.98 3.47 -2.56
N ALA A 104 -8.08 4.11 -2.17
CA ALA A 104 -9.28 3.39 -1.76
C ALA A 104 -10.53 4.12 -2.23
N THR A 105 -11.54 3.34 -2.62
CA THR A 105 -12.86 3.80 -3.02
C THR A 105 -13.93 3.18 -2.12
N PHE A 106 -14.81 4.04 -1.62
CA PHE A 106 -15.93 3.69 -0.74
C PHE A 106 -17.24 3.95 -1.47
N SER A 107 -18.21 3.04 -1.32
CA SER A 107 -19.50 3.15 -2.01
C SER A 107 -20.66 2.64 -1.16
N ASN A 108 -21.81 3.31 -1.26
CA ASN A 108 -23.09 2.80 -0.73
C ASN A 108 -24.00 2.22 -1.83
N GLY A 109 -23.48 2.02 -3.03
CA GLY A 109 -24.23 1.56 -4.21
C GLY A 109 -24.82 2.68 -5.07
N TYR A 110 -24.90 3.91 -4.55
CA TYR A 110 -25.42 5.08 -5.29
C TYR A 110 -24.36 6.15 -5.51
N PHE A 111 -23.49 6.36 -4.53
CA PHE A 111 -22.41 7.33 -4.55
C PHE A 111 -21.08 6.65 -4.30
N GLN A 112 -20.02 7.24 -4.83
CA GLN A 112 -18.65 6.78 -4.62
C GLN A 112 -17.80 7.94 -4.14
N GLN A 113 -16.90 7.64 -3.21
CA GLN A 113 -15.90 8.58 -2.72
C GLN A 113 -14.54 7.89 -2.71
N SER A 114 -13.53 8.54 -3.31
CA SER A 114 -12.18 8.01 -3.41
C SER A 114 -11.18 8.89 -2.68
N GLY A 115 -10.16 8.27 -2.13
CA GLY A 115 -9.08 8.95 -1.43
C GLY A 115 -7.79 8.16 -1.43
N SER A 116 -6.78 8.73 -0.77
CA SER A 116 -5.48 8.08 -0.64
C SER A 116 -4.87 8.26 0.75
N ALA A 117 -4.02 7.31 1.13
CA ALA A 117 -3.15 7.38 2.30
C ALA A 117 -1.71 7.15 1.88
N VAL A 118 -0.77 7.87 2.48
CA VAL A 118 0.66 7.75 2.19
C VAL A 118 1.40 7.26 3.43
N PHE A 119 2.29 6.30 3.23
CA PHE A 119 3.18 5.71 4.23
C PHE A 119 4.63 6.01 3.89
N TYR A 120 5.42 6.32 4.91
CA TYR A 120 6.86 6.49 4.81
C TYR A 120 7.53 5.56 5.84
N PRO A 121 8.66 4.92 5.47
CA PRO A 121 9.46 4.16 6.42
C PRO A 121 10.10 5.15 7.41
N GLN A 122 10.20 4.76 8.69
CA GLN A 122 10.83 5.54 9.75
C GLN A 122 12.20 4.97 10.10
#